data_AF-A0A2R5FI98-F1
#
_entry.id   AF-A0A2R5FI98-F1
#
_cell.length_a   1.000
_cell.length_b   1.000
_cell.length_c   1.000
_cell.angle_alpha   90.00
_cell.angle_beta   90.00
_cell.angle_gamma   90.00
#
_symmetry.space_group_name_H-M   'P 1'
#
loop_
_entity.id
_entity.type
_entity.pdbx_description
1 polymer ?
#
loop_
_entity_poly.entity_id
_entity_poly.type
_entity_poly.pdbx_seq_one_letter_code
_entity_poly.pdbx_strand_id
1 'polypeptide(L)'
;MNVVINLFNSHSGNIIVPQLSNLQENPAFQHLPHYLGFRKKTKNQVAPKILINQPVNKVLAKKDQPYLILWRDNLNGDVSIKLYDGNKLIQNISSRTASDGVYEWTPRISVKEGYLIRISSWKDRNIFGQLEL
;
A
#
# COMPACT_ATOMS: atom_id res chain seq x y z
N MET A 1 -4.79 -19.54 -15.31
CA MET A 1 -5.15 -20.17 -14.02
C MET A 1 -5.78 -19.08 -13.18
N ASN A 2 -7.10 -19.10 -13.00
CA ASN A 2 -7.81 -18.03 -12.28
C ASN A 2 -7.72 -18.34 -10.78
N VAL A 3 -6.98 -17.52 -10.04
CA VAL A 3 -6.94 -17.62 -8.58
C VAL A 3 -8.15 -16.86 -8.04
N VAL A 4 -9.13 -17.59 -7.52
CA VAL A 4 -10.28 -17.02 -6.82
C VAL A 4 -9.88 -16.88 -5.36
N ILE A 5 -9.75 -15.64 -4.88
CA ILE A 5 -9.42 -15.35 -3.47
C ILE A 5 -10.74 -15.11 -2.74
N ASN A 6 -11.08 -16.03 -1.83
CA ASN A 6 -12.25 -15.91 -0.96
C ASN A 6 -11.87 -15.12 0.30
N LEU A 7 -12.72 -14.18 0.74
CA LEU A 7 -12.49 -13.40 1.95
C LEU A 7 -13.34 -13.94 3.11
N PHE A 8 -12.73 -14.24 4.26
CA PHE A 8 -13.43 -14.65 5.47
C PHE A 8 -13.76 -13.43 6.35
N ASN A 9 -15.04 -13.26 6.71
CA ASN A 9 -15.50 -12.26 7.67
C ASN A 9 -15.54 -12.85 9.08
N SER A 10 -14.56 -12.50 9.92
CA SER A 10 -14.45 -13.05 11.29
C SER A 10 -15.48 -12.53 12.28
N HIS A 11 -16.27 -11.51 11.94
CA HIS A 11 -17.34 -11.00 12.80
C HIS A 11 -18.64 -11.81 12.67
N SER A 12 -18.92 -12.32 11.47
CA SER A 12 -20.13 -13.10 11.16
C SER A 12 -19.88 -14.57 10.84
N GLY A 13 -18.62 -14.99 10.68
CA GLY A 13 -18.24 -16.38 10.39
C GLY A 13 -18.45 -16.81 8.93
N ASN A 14 -18.71 -15.86 8.02
CA ASN A 14 -19.09 -16.16 6.63
C ASN A 14 -17.95 -15.91 5.63
N ILE A 15 -17.94 -16.71 4.56
CA ILE A 15 -17.00 -16.57 3.43
C ILE A 15 -17.67 -15.75 2.33
N ILE A 16 -17.08 -14.62 1.96
CA ILE A 16 -17.49 -13.78 0.83
C ILE A 16 -16.75 -14.27 -0.41
N VAL A 17 -17.52 -14.79 -1.37
CA VAL A 17 -17.05 -15.13 -2.71
C VAL A 17 -17.11 -13.87 -3.60
N PRO A 18 -16.02 -13.51 -4.31
CA PRO A 18 -16.05 -12.39 -5.23
C PRO A 18 -16.96 -12.74 -6.42
N GLN A 19 -18.06 -12.02 -6.57
CA GLN A 19 -18.85 -12.04 -7.80
C GLN A 19 -18.21 -11.08 -8.80
N LEU A 20 -17.96 -11.55 -10.03
CA LEU A 20 -17.40 -10.75 -11.12
C LEU A 20 -18.37 -9.60 -11.44
N SER A 21 -18.11 -8.38 -10.95
CA SER A 21 -18.91 -7.21 -11.27
C SER A 21 -18.04 -6.11 -11.87
N ASN A 22 -18.51 -5.56 -12.99
CA ASN A 22 -17.87 -4.60 -13.90
C ASN A 22 -17.06 -3.46 -13.26
N LEU A 23 -15.97 -3.10 -13.95
CA LEU A 23 -14.85 -2.26 -13.49
C LEU A 23 -15.15 -0.75 -13.34
N GLN A 24 -16.42 -0.29 -13.36
CA GLN A 24 -16.68 1.16 -13.43
C GLN A 24 -17.53 1.77 -12.31
N GLU A 25 -18.33 1.02 -11.55
CA GLU A 25 -18.99 1.58 -10.37
C GLU A 25 -19.15 0.49 -9.31
N ASN A 26 -18.21 0.41 -8.37
CA ASN A 26 -18.47 -0.36 -7.16
C ASN A 26 -17.86 0.32 -5.93
N PRO A 27 -18.66 1.08 -5.16
CA PRO A 27 -18.20 1.69 -3.91
C PRO A 27 -17.88 0.66 -2.82
N ALA A 28 -18.21 -0.63 -3.02
CA ALA A 28 -17.95 -1.69 -2.04
C ALA A 28 -16.47 -2.09 -1.91
N PHE A 29 -15.61 -1.74 -2.88
CA PHE A 29 -14.17 -1.96 -2.74
C PHE A 29 -13.47 -0.93 -1.84
N GLN A 30 -14.16 0.13 -1.39
CA GLN A 30 -13.58 1.08 -0.42
C GLN A 30 -13.42 0.48 0.98
N HIS A 31 -14.03 -0.69 1.25
CA HIS A 31 -14.03 -1.34 2.56
C HIS A 31 -13.78 -2.84 2.40
N LEU A 32 -12.68 -3.23 1.76
CA LEU A 32 -12.15 -4.58 1.94
C LEU A 32 -11.74 -4.74 3.41
N PRO A 33 -12.05 -5.86 4.09
CA PRO A 33 -11.61 -6.08 5.46
C PRO A 33 -10.08 -6.17 5.49
N HIS A 34 -9.45 -5.18 6.14
CA HIS A 34 -8.01 -5.09 6.31
C HIS A 34 -7.49 -6.33 7.06
N TYR A 35 -6.80 -7.25 6.37
CA TYR A 35 -6.21 -8.44 7.00
C TYR A 35 -4.87 -8.13 7.69
N LEU A 36 -4.76 -6.98 8.37
CA LEU A 36 -3.65 -6.67 9.26
C LEU A 36 -4.13 -5.74 10.40
N GLY A 37 -4.62 -6.37 11.47
CA GLY A 37 -4.61 -5.83 12.84
C GLY A 37 -5.56 -4.66 13.16
N PHE A 38 -6.69 -4.97 13.81
CA PHE A 38 -7.47 -3.99 14.57
C PHE A 38 -6.61 -3.34 15.67
N ARG A 39 -6.43 -2.01 15.66
CA ARG A 39 -5.83 -1.27 16.80
C ARG A 39 -6.92 -0.59 17.64
N LYS A 40 -6.92 -0.87 18.94
CA LYS A 40 -7.64 -0.08 19.95
C LYS A 40 -7.02 1.31 20.03
N LYS A 41 -7.82 2.36 19.83
CA LYS A 41 -7.43 3.77 19.93
C LYS A 41 -7.14 4.12 21.40
N THR A 42 -5.88 4.35 21.75
CA THR A 42 -5.52 5.06 23.00
C THR A 42 -5.24 6.53 22.66
N LYS A 43 -5.73 7.44 23.52
CA LYS A 43 -5.77 8.90 23.35
C LYS A 43 -4.41 9.59 23.55
N ASN A 44 -3.30 8.91 23.22
CA ASN A 44 -1.96 9.50 23.26
C ASN A 44 -1.58 9.94 21.85
N GLN A 45 -1.50 11.25 21.60
CA GLN A 45 -1.06 11.80 20.33
C GLN A 45 0.43 11.52 20.12
N VAL A 46 0.73 10.41 19.46
CA VAL A 46 2.08 10.09 18.96
C VAL A 46 2.31 10.89 17.68
N ALA A 47 3.50 11.49 17.54
CA ALA A 47 3.87 12.25 16.33
C ALA A 47 3.67 11.42 15.05
N PRO A 48 3.09 11.98 13.97
CA PRO A 48 2.88 11.28 12.71
C PRO A 48 4.20 10.74 12.14
N LYS A 49 4.22 9.46 11.73
CA LYS A 49 5.37 8.80 11.13
C LYS A 49 4.94 7.67 10.20
N ILE A 50 5.76 7.40 9.19
CA ILE A 50 5.61 6.26 8.27
C ILE A 50 6.93 5.47 8.31
N LEU A 51 6.84 4.16 8.50
CA LEU A 51 7.96 3.22 8.49
C LEU A 51 7.69 2.17 7.42
N ILE A 52 8.63 1.94 6.50
CA ILE A 52 8.46 0.93 5.45
C ILE A 52 8.97 -0.41 6.00
N ASN A 53 8.14 -1.45 5.89
CA ASN A 53 8.32 -2.76 6.51
C ASN A 53 8.53 -3.83 5.43
N GLN A 54 9.66 -3.78 4.74
CA GLN A 54 10.08 -4.90 3.89
C GLN A 54 11.05 -5.83 4.62
N PRO A 55 11.00 -7.16 4.37
CA PRO A 55 12.00 -8.08 4.90
C PRO A 55 13.40 -7.65 4.43
N VAL A 56 14.39 -7.83 5.29
CA VAL A 56 15.74 -7.21 5.28
C VAL A 56 16.57 -7.47 4.00
N ASN A 57 16.10 -8.31 3.08
CA ASN A 57 16.73 -8.45 1.77
C ASN A 57 16.13 -7.43 0.82
N LYS A 58 16.97 -6.54 0.26
CA LYS A 58 16.64 -5.62 -0.83
C LYS A 58 16.07 -6.41 -2.02
N VAL A 59 14.75 -6.63 -2.04
CA VAL A 59 14.10 -7.28 -3.18
C VAL A 59 13.83 -6.18 -4.19
N LEU A 60 14.60 -6.20 -5.28
CA LEU A 60 14.38 -5.32 -6.41
C LEU A 60 13.07 -5.68 -7.12
N ALA A 61 12.20 -4.69 -7.32
CA ALA A 61 10.97 -4.86 -8.08
C ALA A 61 11.30 -5.20 -9.55
N LYS A 62 10.67 -6.24 -10.11
CA LYS A 62 10.92 -6.68 -11.49
C LYS A 62 9.82 -6.21 -12.42
N LYS A 63 10.21 -5.75 -13.61
CA LYS A 63 9.27 -5.32 -14.66
C LYS A 63 8.22 -6.40 -14.91
N ASP A 64 6.96 -5.97 -14.99
CA ASP A 64 5.78 -6.79 -15.25
C ASP A 64 5.54 -7.92 -14.22
N GLN A 65 6.16 -7.83 -13.03
CA GLN A 65 5.90 -8.74 -11.91
C GLN A 65 5.30 -7.98 -10.72
N PRO A 66 4.35 -8.58 -9.97
CA PRO A 66 3.76 -7.94 -8.80
C PRO A 66 4.81 -7.76 -7.70
N TYR A 67 4.75 -6.61 -7.04
CA TYR A 67 5.64 -6.21 -5.96
C TYR A 67 4.85 -5.60 -4.81
N LEU A 68 5.02 -6.14 -3.60
CA LEU A 68 4.31 -5.66 -2.41
C LEU A 68 5.11 -4.58 -1.69
N ILE A 69 4.51 -3.39 -1.60
CA ILE A 69 5.00 -2.28 -0.79
C ILE A 69 4.29 -2.35 0.56
N LEU A 70 5.05 -2.53 1.63
CA LEU A 70 4.51 -2.72 2.98
C LEU A 70 4.98 -1.58 3.88
N TRP A 71 4.09 -0.99 4.68
CA TRP A 71 4.45 0.05 5.64
C TRP A 71 3.59 0.01 6.89
N ARG A 72 4.03 0.74 7.92
CA ARG A 72 3.31 1.02 9.15
C ARG A 72 3.33 2.50 9.41
N ASP A 73 2.20 3.05 9.82
CA ASP A 73 2.09 4.45 10.21
C ASP A 73 1.11 4.63 11.36
N ASN A 74 0.91 5.89 11.77
CA ASN A 74 -0.12 6.34 12.69
C ASN A 74 -0.95 7.49 12.10
N LEU A 75 -1.13 7.49 10.78
CA LEU A 75 -1.90 8.49 10.06
C LEU A 75 -3.39 8.18 10.14
N ASN A 76 -4.20 9.24 10.20
CA ASN A 76 -5.66 9.16 10.05
C ASN A 76 -6.05 9.74 8.69
N GLY A 77 -5.53 9.18 7.60
CA GLY A 77 -5.78 9.66 6.24
C GLY A 77 -5.10 8.81 5.18
N ASP A 78 -5.03 9.36 3.97
CA ASP A 78 -4.48 8.68 2.80
C ASP A 78 -2.98 8.99 2.62
N VAL A 79 -2.32 8.19 1.79
CA VAL A 79 -0.94 8.37 1.35
C VAL A 79 -0.83 8.45 -0.17
N SER A 80 0.29 8.97 -0.65
CA SER A 80 0.73 8.86 -2.05
C SER A 80 2.00 8.04 -2.12
N ILE A 81 2.17 7.28 -3.21
CA ILE A 81 3.31 6.39 -3.41
C ILE A 81 3.98 6.77 -4.72
N LYS A 82 5.29 7.03 -4.68
CA LYS A 82 6.07 7.50 -5.82
C LYS A 82 7.41 6.79 -5.89
N LEU A 83 7.90 6.63 -7.12
CA LEU A 83 9.22 6.09 -7.43
C LEU A 83 10.15 7.22 -7.87
N TYR A 84 11.36 7.24 -7.32
CA TYR A 84 12.37 8.25 -7.59
C TYR A 84 13.70 7.61 -7.99
N ASP A 85 14.48 8.35 -8.76
CA ASP A 85 15.90 8.14 -9.02
C ASP A 85 16.65 9.36 -8.45
N GLY A 86 17.21 9.22 -7.25
CA GLY A 86 17.62 10.36 -6.42
C GLY A 86 16.44 11.31 -6.17
N ASN A 87 16.53 12.55 -6.68
CA ASN A 87 15.47 13.57 -6.58
C ASN A 87 14.52 13.59 -7.78
N LYS A 88 14.79 12.82 -8.83
CA LYS A 88 13.99 12.80 -10.05
C LYS A 88 12.80 11.87 -9.88
N LEU A 89 11.57 12.40 -10.07
CA LEU A 89 10.37 11.58 -10.10
C LEU A 89 10.37 10.70 -11.37
N ILE A 90 10.34 9.38 -11.18
CA ILE A 90 10.26 8.40 -12.27
C ILE A 90 8.81 7.99 -12.52
N GLN A 91 8.07 7.70 -11.46
CA GLN A 91 6.69 7.23 -11.58
C GLN A 91 5.83 7.69 -10.40
N ASN A 92 4.60 8.11 -10.72
CA ASN A 92 3.52 8.22 -9.74
C ASN A 92 2.83 6.86 -9.62
N ILE A 93 3.23 6.04 -8.63
CA ILE A 93 2.72 4.68 -8.44
C ILE A 93 1.25 4.73 -7.99
N SER A 94 0.95 5.62 -7.04
CA SER A 94 -0.41 5.96 -6.64
C SER A 94 -0.45 7.42 -6.20
N SER A 95 -1.35 8.20 -6.83
CA SER A 95 -1.58 9.58 -6.42
C SER A 95 -2.23 9.65 -5.05
N ARG A 96 -3.10 8.70 -4.70
CA ARG A 96 -3.83 8.64 -3.43
C ARG A 96 -4.33 7.23 -3.17
N THR A 97 -3.99 6.67 -2.03
CA THR A 97 -4.48 5.38 -1.54
C THR A 97 -4.68 5.45 -0.03
N ALA A 98 -5.59 4.62 0.51
CA ALA A 98 -5.75 4.48 1.95
C ALA A 98 -4.41 4.13 2.62
N SER A 99 -4.19 4.62 3.84
CA SER A 99 -3.02 4.28 4.64
C SER A 99 -3.26 2.99 5.44
N ASP A 100 -3.43 1.87 4.74
CA ASP A 100 -3.78 0.55 5.28
C ASP A 100 -2.57 -0.39 5.45
N GLY A 101 -1.38 0.06 5.05
CA GLY A 101 -0.11 -0.61 5.28
C GLY A 101 0.37 -1.54 4.16
N VAL A 102 -0.38 -1.65 3.06
CA VAL A 102 0.00 -2.49 1.91
C VAL A 102 -0.44 -1.90 0.58
N TYR A 103 0.40 -2.02 -0.45
CA TYR A 103 0.05 -1.67 -1.83
C TYR A 103 0.75 -2.62 -2.79
N GLU A 104 -0.01 -3.25 -3.70
CA GLU A 104 0.55 -4.05 -4.77
C GLU A 104 0.85 -3.17 -5.99
N TRP A 105 2.09 -3.21 -6.45
CA TRP A 105 2.56 -2.47 -7.62
C TRP A 105 3.11 -3.44 -8.67
N THR A 106 2.70 -3.25 -9.92
CA THR A 106 3.31 -3.92 -11.07
C THR A 106 4.05 -2.88 -11.93
N PRO A 107 5.38 -2.75 -11.81
CA PRO A 107 6.16 -1.83 -12.62
C PRO A 107 6.05 -2.16 -14.11
N ARG A 108 5.78 -1.15 -14.95
CA ARG A 108 5.88 -1.25 -16.42
C ARG A 108 7.25 -0.84 -16.96
N ILE A 109 8.19 -0.58 -16.06
CA ILE A 109 9.56 -0.14 -16.35
C ILE A 109 10.55 -1.09 -15.69
N SER A 110 11.79 -1.10 -16.18
CA SER A 110 12.89 -1.75 -15.47
C SER A 110 13.29 -0.89 -14.27
N VAL A 111 13.05 -1.40 -13.07
CA VAL A 111 13.49 -0.77 -11.82
C VAL A 111 14.95 -1.10 -11.60
N LYS A 112 15.75 -0.08 -11.27
CA LYS A 112 17.20 -0.22 -11.05
C LYS A 112 17.49 -0.15 -9.56
N GLU A 113 18.60 -0.76 -9.17
CA GLU A 113 19.15 -0.60 -7.81
C GLU A 113 19.40 0.88 -7.52
N GLY A 114 19.09 1.31 -6.30
CA GLY A 114 19.19 2.71 -5.86
C GLY A 114 17.94 3.56 -6.15
N TYR A 115 16.91 3.00 -6.80
CA TYR A 115 15.62 3.68 -6.93
C TYR A 115 14.92 3.74 -5.58
N LEU A 116 14.21 4.83 -5.32
CA LEU A 116 13.57 5.11 -4.04
C LEU A 116 12.05 5.06 -4.17
N ILE A 117 11.40 4.19 -3.40
CA ILE A 117 9.97 4.30 -3.12
C ILE A 117 9.80 5.29 -1.98
N ARG A 118 8.98 6.32 -2.21
CA ARG A 118 8.55 7.27 -1.18
C ARG A 118 7.06 7.14 -0.95
N ILE A 119 6.69 6.91 0.30
CA ILE A 119 5.30 6.94 0.78
C ILE A 119 5.15 8.23 1.58
N SER A 120 4.27 9.12 1.16
CA SER A 120 4.02 10.40 1.83
C SER A 120 2.56 10.52 2.23
N SER A 121 2.27 11.10 3.39
CA SER A 121 0.92 11.53 3.73
C SER A 121 0.36 12.42 2.61
N TRP A 122 -0.88 12.13 2.21
CA TRP A 122 -1.58 12.89 1.18
C TRP A 122 -1.83 14.34 1.62
N LYS A 123 -2.13 14.54 2.91
CA LYS A 123 -2.45 15.84 3.50
C LYS A 123 -1.21 16.68 3.80
N ASP A 124 -0.12 16.04 4.21
CA ASP A 124 1.14 16.71 4.54
C ASP A 124 2.33 15.90 4.00
N ARG A 125 2.91 16.38 2.90
CA ARG A 125 3.98 15.68 2.17
C ARG A 125 5.32 15.69 2.91
N ASN A 126 5.45 16.45 4.01
CA ASN A 126 6.62 16.44 4.88
C ASN A 126 6.63 15.22 5.81
N ILE A 127 5.49 14.53 5.98
CA ILE A 127 5.42 13.26 6.67
C ILE A 127 5.54 12.14 5.64
N PHE A 128 6.71 11.50 5.58
CA PHE A 128 7.00 10.46 4.61
C PHE A 128 7.98 9.40 5.14
N GLY A 129 7.97 8.24 4.51
CA GLY A 129 8.99 7.20 4.62
C GLY A 129 9.60 6.90 3.25
N GLN A 130 10.83 6.40 3.24
CA GLN A 130 11.55 6.02 2.02
C GLN A 130 12.15 4.61 2.13
N LEU A 131 12.21 3.94 0.99
CA LEU A 131 12.79 2.62 0.81
C LEU A 131 13.63 2.66 -0.46
N GLU A 132 14.90 2.29 -0.34
CA GLU A 132 15.79 2.04 -1.47
C GLU A 132 15.59 0.59 -1.97
N LEU A 133 15.41 0.46 -3.29
CA LEU A 133 15.23 -0.81 -3.99
C LEU A 133 16.56 -1.37 -4.51
#